data_AF-A0A3D6CV10-F1
#
_entry.id   AF-A0A3D6CV10-F1
#
_cell.length_a   1.000
_cell.length_b   1.000
_cell.length_c   1.000
_cell.angle_alpha   90.00
_cell.angle_beta   90.00
_cell.angle_gamma   90.00
#
_symmetry.space_group_name_H-M   'P 1'
#
loop_
_entity.id
_entity.type
_entity.pdbx_description
1 polymer ?
#
loop_
_entity_poly.entity_id
_entity_poly.type
_entity_poly.pdbx_seq_one_letter_code
_entity_poly.pdbx_strand_id
1 'polypeptide(L)'
;MVVRVQEAASLRLDEIYRYTRDRWGTEQAERYITALFAAFDQIESHGVASHPIPTEFGVEGFYFRHEHHFVYWRRLSNGDVGIVTILHERMHQMDRFREDLPK
;
A
#
# COMPACT_ATOMS: atom_id res chain seq x y z
N MET A 1 -7.44 -15.73 -8.77
CA MET A 1 -6.44 -15.55 -7.68
C MET A 1 -7.01 -14.54 -6.71
N VAL A 2 -6.70 -14.64 -5.42
CA VAL A 2 -7.36 -13.84 -4.38
C VAL A 2 -6.39 -12.82 -3.80
N VAL A 3 -6.89 -11.64 -3.45
CA VAL A 3 -6.14 -10.65 -2.67
C VAL A 3 -6.21 -11.01 -1.19
N ARG A 4 -5.05 -11.13 -0.54
CA ARG A 4 -4.89 -11.42 0.88
C ARG A 4 -4.29 -10.20 1.58
N VAL A 5 -5.09 -9.55 2.42
CA VAL A 5 -4.59 -8.47 3.30
C VAL A 5 -3.88 -9.12 4.49
N GLN A 6 -2.58 -8.86 4.65
CA GLN A 6 -1.82 -9.37 5.79
C GLN A 6 -2.14 -8.57 7.06
N GLU A 7 -1.86 -9.15 8.23
CA GLU A 7 -2.17 -8.54 9.53
C GLU A 7 -1.61 -7.12 9.66
N ALA A 8 -0.34 -6.91 9.28
CA ALA A 8 0.28 -5.59 9.30
C ALA A 8 -0.45 -4.57 8.42
N ALA A 9 -0.88 -4.96 7.22
CA ALA A 9 -1.68 -4.11 6.34
C ALA A 9 -3.08 -3.83 6.92
N SER A 10 -3.70 -4.81 7.59
CA SER A 10 -4.98 -4.62 8.26
C SER A 10 -4.91 -3.56 9.35
N LEU A 11 -3.85 -3.59 10.18
CA LEU A 11 -3.62 -2.57 11.20
C LEU A 11 -3.43 -1.17 10.58
N ARG A 12 -2.76 -1.08 9.43
CA ARG A 12 -2.61 0.19 8.70
C ARG A 12 -3.94 0.69 8.14
N LEU A 13 -4.79 -0.19 7.60
CA LEU A 13 -6.12 0.20 7.13
C LEU A 13 -6.97 0.78 8.26
N ASP A 14 -6.93 0.18 9.45
CA ASP A 14 -7.61 0.70 10.64
C ASP A 14 -7.11 2.10 11.03
N GLU A 15 -5.79 2.32 11.02
CA GLU A 15 -5.18 3.62 11.30
C GLU A 15 -5.61 4.66 10.27
N ILE A 16 -5.57 4.31 8.98
CA ILE A 16 -5.99 5.18 7.87
C ILE A 16 -7.46 5.55 8.02
N TYR A 17 -8.33 4.58 8.31
CA TYR A 17 -9.75 4.82 8.49
C TYR A 17 -10.02 5.76 9.67
N ARG A 18 -9.44 5.48 10.86
CA ARG A 18 -9.62 6.32 12.05
C ARG A 18 -9.12 7.74 11.79
N TYR A 19 -7.92 7.89 11.24
CA TYR A 19 -7.36 9.19 10.93
C TYR A 19 -8.22 9.99 9.94
N THR A 20 -8.70 9.32 8.89
CA THR A 20 -9.52 9.95 7.86
C THR A 20 -10.88 10.36 8.41
N ARG A 21 -11.50 9.49 9.21
CA ARG A 21 -12.78 9.74 9.87
C ARG A 21 -12.68 10.91 10.83
N ASP A 22 -11.66 10.93 11.68
CA ASP A 22 -11.52 11.95 12.72
C ASP A 22 -11.27 13.35 12.12
N ARG A 23 -10.76 13.41 10.89
CA ARG A 23 -10.38 14.68 10.23
C ARG A 23 -11.39 15.16 9.19
N TRP A 24 -12.10 14.26 8.52
CA TRP A 24 -13.02 14.59 7.42
C TRP A 24 -14.38 13.89 7.49
N GLY A 25 -14.63 13.08 8.53
CA GLY A 25 -15.90 12.38 8.74
C GLY A 25 -15.95 10.98 8.13
N THR A 26 -16.95 10.22 8.56
CA THR A 26 -17.15 8.80 8.21
C THR A 26 -17.28 8.56 6.71
N GLU A 27 -18.05 9.39 6.01
CA GLU A 27 -18.28 9.23 4.57
C GLU A 27 -16.96 9.27 3.77
N GLN A 28 -16.06 10.19 4.14
CA GLN A 28 -14.75 10.30 3.49
C GLN A 28 -13.87 9.08 3.81
N ALA A 29 -13.92 8.57 5.05
CA ALA A 29 -13.16 7.40 5.46
C ALA A 29 -13.62 6.12 4.75
N GLU A 30 -14.93 5.92 4.64
CA GLU A 30 -15.52 4.78 3.93
C GLU A 30 -15.18 4.83 2.43
N ARG A 31 -15.30 6.01 1.81
CA ARG A 31 -14.94 6.21 0.40
C ARG A 31 -13.46 5.89 0.16
N TYR A 32 -12.59 6.36 1.04
CA TYR A 32 -11.14 6.15 0.91
C TYR A 32 -10.74 4.68 1.03
N ILE A 33 -11.26 3.98 2.05
CA ILE A 33 -10.99 2.55 2.24
C ILE A 33 -11.58 1.73 1.08
N THR A 34 -12.79 2.05 0.62
CA THR A 34 -13.40 1.38 -0.54
C THR A 34 -12.55 1.55 -1.79
N ALA A 35 -12.02 2.74 -2.04
CA ALA A 35 -11.14 3.02 -3.17
C ALA A 35 -9.81 2.22 -3.09
N LEU A 36 -9.24 2.06 -1.88
CA LEU A 36 -8.07 1.21 -1.67
C LEU A 36 -8.36 -0.26 -2.03
N PHE A 37 -9.47 -0.82 -1.55
CA PHE A 37 -9.84 -2.20 -1.88
C PHE A 37 -10.09 -2.39 -3.38
N ALA A 38 -10.78 -1.45 -4.03
CA ALA A 38 -10.96 -1.47 -5.48
C ALA A 38 -9.62 -1.39 -6.23
N ALA A 39 -8.63 -0.67 -5.71
CA ALA A 39 -7.28 -0.63 -6.28
C ALA A 39 -6.53 -1.96 -6.09
N PHE A 40 -6.75 -2.68 -4.97
CA PHE A 40 -6.15 -4.01 -4.78
C PHE A 40 -6.66 -5.01 -5.80
N ASP A 41 -7.96 -4.98 -6.11
CA ASP A 41 -8.57 -5.87 -7.10
C ASP A 41 -8.03 -5.63 -8.53
N GLN A 42 -7.46 -4.46 -8.79
CA GLN A 42 -6.86 -4.09 -10.08
C GLN A 42 -5.39 -4.51 -10.24
N ILE A 43 -4.77 -5.10 -9.22
CA ILE A 43 -3.36 -5.52 -9.28
C ILE A 43 -3.15 -6.57 -10.37
N GLU A 44 -3.99 -7.60 -10.42
CA GLU A 44 -3.86 -8.71 -11.37
C GLU A 44 -4.22 -8.30 -12.81
N SER A 45 -5.13 -7.34 -12.98
CA SER A 45 -5.50 -6.82 -14.31
C SER A 45 -4.53 -5.76 -14.84
N HIS A 46 -3.45 -5.48 -14.11
CA HIS A 46 -2.53 -4.37 -14.38
C HIS A 46 -3.25 -3.00 -14.46
N GLY A 47 -4.39 -2.85 -13.78
CA GLY A 47 -5.12 -1.58 -13.70
C GLY A 47 -4.43 -0.55 -12.79
N VAL A 48 -3.52 -0.99 -11.93
CA VAL A 48 -2.62 -0.13 -11.14
C VAL A 48 -1.18 -0.22 -11.66
N ALA A 49 -0.53 0.95 -11.80
CA ALA A 49 0.88 1.04 -12.18
C ALA A 49 1.77 0.63 -10.99
N SER A 50 2.06 -0.67 -10.90
CA SER A 50 2.96 -1.23 -9.89
C SER A 50 4.42 -1.10 -10.32
N HIS A 51 5.26 -0.73 -9.37
CA HIS A 51 6.71 -0.58 -9.52
C HIS A 51 7.40 -1.64 -8.66
N PRO A 52 8.49 -2.26 -9.14
CA PRO A 52 9.25 -3.20 -8.34
C PRO A 52 9.87 -2.48 -7.13
N ILE A 53 9.91 -3.16 -5.98
CA ILE A 53 10.71 -2.70 -4.86
C ILE A 53 12.19 -2.83 -5.26
N PRO A 54 13.04 -1.81 -5.06
CA PRO A 54 14.46 -1.91 -5.39
C PRO A 54 15.11 -3.10 -4.70
N THR A 55 15.94 -3.83 -5.45
CA THR A 55 16.59 -5.07 -4.97
C THR A 55 17.50 -4.84 -3.76
N GLU A 56 17.94 -3.60 -3.56
CA GLU A 56 18.76 -3.11 -2.44
C GLU A 56 18.10 -3.37 -1.08
N PHE A 57 16.77 -3.38 -1.04
CA PHE A 57 16.00 -3.67 0.17
C PHE A 57 15.94 -5.16 0.51
N GLY A 58 16.47 -6.05 -0.35
CA GLY A 58 16.50 -7.49 -0.13
C GLY A 58 15.12 -8.16 -0.08
N VAL A 59 14.07 -7.48 -0.53
CA VAL A 59 12.70 -7.97 -0.55
C VAL A 59 12.17 -8.05 -1.96
N GLU A 60 11.59 -9.20 -2.32
CA GLU A 60 10.86 -9.35 -3.58
C GLU A 60 9.42 -8.85 -3.40
N GLY A 61 9.03 -7.90 -4.23
CA GLY A 61 7.69 -7.33 -4.20
C GLY A 61 7.56 -6.10 -5.07
N PHE A 62 6.39 -5.51 -4.99
CA PHE A 62 6.00 -4.35 -5.76
C PHE A 62 5.30 -3.34 -4.86
N TYR A 63 5.20 -2.12 -5.34
CA TYR A 63 4.37 -1.10 -4.72
C TYR A 63 3.67 -0.25 -5.77
N PHE A 64 2.55 0.34 -5.40
CA PHE A 64 1.90 1.38 -6.19
C PHE A 64 1.40 2.50 -5.28
N ARG A 65 1.19 3.67 -5.87
CA ARG A 65 0.63 4.82 -5.16
C ARG A 65 -0.89 4.88 -5.36
N HIS A 66 -1.61 5.04 -4.26
CA HIS A 66 -3.03 5.38 -4.24
C HIS A 66 -3.20 6.67 -3.44
N GLU A 67 -3.38 7.78 -4.14
CA GLU A 67 -3.42 9.13 -3.56
C GLU A 67 -2.21 9.38 -2.62
N HIS A 68 -2.45 9.58 -1.33
CA HIS A 68 -1.43 9.86 -0.31
C HIS A 68 -0.79 8.60 0.30
N HIS A 69 -1.15 7.39 -0.15
CA HIS A 69 -0.62 6.14 0.40
C HIS A 69 0.11 5.30 -0.66
N PHE A 70 1.12 4.57 -0.21
CA PHE A 70 1.84 3.56 -0.99
C PHE A 70 1.45 2.19 -0.48
N VAL A 71 0.93 1.36 -1.37
CA VAL A 71 0.50 0.00 -1.10
C VAL A 71 1.62 -0.93 -1.53
N TYR A 72 2.17 -1.68 -0.58
CA TYR A 72 3.19 -2.69 -0.84
C TYR A 72 2.56 -4.06 -0.93
N TRP A 73 2.88 -4.79 -1.98
CA TRP A 73 2.32 -6.11 -2.23
C TRP A 73 3.37 -7.05 -2.82
N ARG A 74 3.13 -8.35 -2.70
CA ARG A 74 3.95 -9.38 -3.35
C ARG A 74 3.10 -10.56 -3.79
N ARG A 75 3.64 -11.37 -4.69
CA ARG A 75 3.03 -12.66 -5.03
C ARG A 75 3.37 -13.68 -3.96
N LEU A 76 2.36 -14.39 -3.44
CA LEU A 76 2.52 -15.45 -2.46
C LEU A 76 2.86 -16.77 -3.17
N SER A 77 3.32 -17.78 -2.41
CA SER A 77 3.73 -19.08 -2.95
C SER A 77 2.59 -19.84 -3.65
N ASN A 78 1.34 -19.58 -3.25
CA ASN A 78 0.13 -20.12 -3.89
C ASN A 78 -0.34 -19.29 -5.10
N GLY A 79 0.41 -18.25 -5.47
CA GLY A 79 0.08 -17.29 -6.53
C GLY A 79 -0.80 -16.12 -6.09
N ASP A 80 -1.43 -16.14 -4.91
CA ASP A 80 -2.28 -15.03 -4.46
C ASP A 80 -1.49 -13.72 -4.32
N VAL A 81 -2.19 -12.59 -4.42
CA VAL A 81 -1.63 -11.28 -4.12
C VAL A 81 -1.67 -11.08 -2.62
N GLY A 82 -0.51 -10.86 -1.99
CA GLY A 82 -0.42 -10.48 -0.58
C GLY A 82 -0.18 -8.98 -0.43
N ILE A 83 -1.14 -8.25 0.14
CA ILE A 83 -0.94 -6.86 0.58
C ILE A 83 -0.18 -6.90 1.90
N VAL A 84 1.07 -6.44 1.89
CA VAL A 84 2.02 -6.59 3.01
C VAL A 84 1.89 -5.43 3.99
N THR A 85 1.86 -4.20 3.49
CA THR A 85 1.72 -2.99 4.30
C THR A 85 1.24 -1.82 3.46
N ILE A 86 0.74 -0.77 4.11
CA ILE A 86 0.32 0.48 3.49
C ILE A 86 0.99 1.61 4.24
N LEU A 87 1.77 2.43 3.55
CA LEU A 87 2.54 3.52 4.14
C LEU A 87 2.02 4.86 3.62
N HIS A 88 1.93 5.86 4.50
CA HIS A 88 1.64 7.22 4.07
C HIS A 88 2.84 7.80 3.29
N GLU A 89 2.58 8.68 2.31
CA GLU A 89 3.61 9.23 1.42
C GLU A 89 4.76 9.92 2.15
N ARG A 90 4.49 10.52 3.32
CA ARG A 90 5.51 11.14 4.17
C ARG A 90 6.53 10.15 4.72
N MET A 91 6.11 8.90 5.00
CA MET A 91 7.02 7.85 5.44
C MET A 91 7.85 7.36 4.25
N HIS A 92 7.21 7.15 3.10
CA HIS A 92 7.89 6.74 1.87
C HIS A 92 8.92 7.77 1.37
N GLN A 93 8.61 9.07 1.47
CA GLN A 93 9.54 10.14 1.10
C GLN A 93 10.75 10.22 2.03
N MET A 94 10.58 10.00 3.34
CA MET A 94 11.70 9.99 4.28
C MET A 94 12.68 8.83 4.02
N ASP A 95 12.17 7.67 3.61
CA ASP A 95 13.02 6.54 3.22
C ASP A 95 13.83 6.87 1.96
N ARG A 96 13.18 7.39 0.90
CA ARG A 96 13.89 7.84 -0.32
C ARG A 96 14.87 8.99 -0.08
N PHE A 97 14.51 9.94 0.77
CA PHE A 97 15.38 11.07 1.10
C PHE A 97 16.64 10.62 1.86
N ARG A 98 16.56 9.54 2.66
CA ARG A 98 17.73 8.95 3.32
C ARG A 98 18.66 8.24 2.33
N GLU A 99 18.14 7.71 1.24
CA GLU A 99 18.93 7.09 0.15
C GLU A 99 19.63 8.13 -0.71
N ASP A 100 19.01 9.29 -0.93
CA ASP A 100 19.57 10.41 -1.73
C ASP A 100 20.66 11.21 -0.98
N LEU A 101 20.96 10.89 0.28
CA LEU A 101 22.10 11.48 0.99
C LEU A 101 23.40 10.84 0.50
N PRO A 102 24.37 11.61 -0.02
CA PRO A 102 25.68 11.07 -0.36
C PRO A 102 26.33 10.49 0.90
N LYS A 103 26.84 9.26 0.80
CA LYS A 103 27.66 8.61 1.84
C LYS A 103 28.97 9.35 2.07
#